data_AF-A0A971B389-F1
#
_entry.id   AF-A0A971B389-F1
#
_cell.length_a   1.000
_cell.length_b   1.000
_cell.length_c   1.000
_cell.angle_alpha   90.00
_cell.angle_beta   90.00
_cell.angle_gamma   90.00
#
_symmetry.space_group_name_H-M   'P 1'
#
loop_
_entity.id
_entity.type
_entity.pdbx_description
1 polymer ?
#
loop_
_entity_poly.entity_id
_entity_poly.type
_entity_poly.pdbx_seq_one_letter_code
_entity_poly.pdbx_strand_id
1 'polypeptide(L)'
;MTVKDMEKRRRVMARSMQLGHCICDPKKSCPCDIFRQQDLCPCAGEQPTPPAGPAKLTDLVHRPGCASKIDARSLKRILTGLPSIDDPRVLVGMPAADDAGVYQLDEDQALVQTVDVFSPSVDDPYTFGQIAAANSVSDVYAMGGRPITALSIVGFPVGSVADDVLHEILRGGIDKMKEAEVAVIGGHSINDQEIKAGFAVTGLIHPKKIASNAGLRAADQLVLTKPLGTGVLAFAGQIGRAPDGALEAAARSMARLNREAARLMIECGAHACTDVTGFGLMGHLSAMAAASKADVEVLWDDLPVLPGLLQCLADGIVPGAIERNREASAASLVAGDGLDQAMLDLCFDPQTSGGLLIAVPPENVERLVEQLHESGDVGAAHIGEVRGPGTGQVFVLTSGKRSLPTPRRFKKTKVANDRPASAESPGCCSSAGQEDSTEPVMSEEGSGACCCPQNGVPEDCSGTEELSAGVSETEARFHEFLKSANSPGALGAKTKQAMAIALSVLAKCEPCVKSHVKKARAMGFTQEEIDEAAWMAIAFGGSPLMMFYKALRSSV
;
A
#
# COMPACT_ATOMS: atom_id res chain seq x y z
N MET A 1 -38.47 4.33 2.58
CA MET A 1 -38.22 5.71 2.12
C MET A 1 -39.42 6.57 2.46
N THR A 2 -39.20 7.73 3.08
CA THR A 2 -40.29 8.64 3.47
C THR A 2 -40.64 9.60 2.31
N VAL A 3 -41.82 10.23 2.36
CA VAL A 3 -42.24 11.23 1.35
C VAL A 3 -41.26 12.42 1.29
N LYS A 4 -40.68 12.82 2.43
CA LYS A 4 -39.65 13.87 2.50
C LYS A 4 -38.35 13.51 1.77
N ASP A 5 -37.96 12.24 1.76
CA ASP A 5 -36.76 11.76 1.05
C ASP A 5 -36.91 11.89 -0.47
N MET A 6 -38.12 11.65 -0.98
CA MET A 6 -38.43 11.75 -2.41
C MET A 6 -38.42 13.19 -2.92
N GLU A 7 -38.94 14.15 -2.15
CA GLU A 7 -38.89 15.58 -2.51
C GLU A 7 -37.45 16.12 -2.50
N LYS A 8 -36.64 15.72 -1.52
CA LYS A 8 -35.20 16.05 -1.48
C LYS A 8 -34.48 15.49 -2.70
N ARG A 9 -34.71 14.21 -3.05
CA ARG A 9 -34.14 13.55 -4.24
C ARG A 9 -34.47 14.28 -5.54
N ARG A 10 -35.74 14.65 -5.74
CA ARG A 10 -36.18 15.42 -6.91
C ARG A 10 -35.47 16.78 -7.03
N ARG A 11 -35.32 17.50 -5.93
CA ARG A 11 -34.64 18.80 -5.89
C ARG A 11 -33.14 18.70 -6.19
N VAL A 12 -32.44 17.73 -5.62
CA VAL A 12 -31.00 17.50 -5.90
C VAL A 12 -30.79 17.08 -7.35
N MET A 13 -31.71 16.27 -7.89
CA MET A 13 -31.66 15.85 -9.29
C MET A 13 -31.90 17.02 -10.25
N ALA A 14 -32.92 17.85 -10.01
CA ALA A 14 -33.19 19.04 -10.84
C ALA A 14 -31.97 19.96 -10.91
N ARG A 15 -31.27 20.15 -9.79
CA ARG A 15 -30.04 20.93 -9.74
C ARG A 15 -28.87 20.26 -10.49
N SER A 16 -28.74 18.94 -10.40
CA SER A 16 -27.69 18.19 -11.14
C SER A 16 -27.92 18.25 -12.65
N MET A 17 -29.18 18.12 -13.09
CA MET A 17 -29.57 18.27 -14.49
C MET A 17 -29.27 19.69 -15.00
N GLN A 18 -29.58 20.72 -14.20
CA GLN A 18 -29.28 22.11 -14.55
C GLN A 18 -27.78 22.37 -14.73
N LEU A 19 -26.93 21.73 -13.92
CA LEU A 19 -25.47 21.88 -14.00
C LEU A 19 -24.81 21.02 -15.08
N GLY A 20 -25.54 20.07 -15.68
CA GLY A 20 -25.00 19.13 -16.68
C GLY A 20 -24.09 18.03 -16.12
N HIS A 21 -23.81 18.04 -14.81
CA HIS A 21 -22.97 17.04 -14.14
C HIS A 21 -23.58 16.60 -12.80
N CYS A 22 -23.15 15.43 -12.32
CA CYS A 22 -23.61 14.88 -11.04
C CYS A 22 -23.12 15.79 -9.89
N ILE A 23 -24.02 16.11 -8.95
CA ILE A 23 -23.65 16.88 -7.75
C ILE A 23 -22.70 16.11 -6.82
N CYS A 24 -22.78 14.77 -6.83
CA CYS A 24 -21.93 13.92 -5.97
C CYS A 24 -20.57 13.60 -6.60
N ASP A 25 -20.45 13.75 -7.92
CA ASP A 25 -19.22 13.50 -8.67
C ASP A 25 -19.15 14.44 -9.88
N PRO A 26 -18.43 15.56 -9.79
CA PRO A 26 -18.39 16.56 -10.85
C PRO A 26 -17.74 16.04 -12.15
N LYS A 27 -17.07 14.88 -12.12
CA LYS A 27 -16.50 14.25 -13.32
C LYS A 27 -17.52 13.42 -14.11
N LYS A 28 -18.71 13.17 -13.56
CA LYS A 28 -19.78 12.39 -14.21
C LYS A 28 -20.88 13.29 -14.74
N SER A 29 -21.36 13.03 -15.94
CA SER A 29 -22.52 13.73 -16.50
C SER A 29 -23.81 13.36 -15.77
N CYS A 30 -24.78 14.28 -15.77
CA CYS A 30 -26.12 14.05 -15.25
C CYS A 30 -27.14 14.05 -16.41
N PRO A 31 -28.05 13.06 -16.50
CA PRO A 31 -28.19 11.90 -15.63
C PRO A 31 -27.08 10.86 -15.86
N CYS A 32 -26.57 10.28 -14.75
CA CYS A 32 -25.60 9.18 -14.80
C CYS A 32 -26.30 7.85 -15.11
N ASP A 33 -25.54 6.82 -15.47
CA ASP A 33 -26.10 5.53 -15.90
C ASP A 33 -26.95 4.84 -14.82
N ILE A 34 -26.58 5.01 -13.54
CA ILE A 34 -27.37 4.48 -12.41
C ILE A 34 -28.76 5.13 -12.37
N PHE A 35 -28.84 6.45 -12.60
CA PHE A 35 -30.11 7.16 -12.67
C PHE A 35 -30.93 6.69 -13.86
N ARG A 36 -30.31 6.55 -15.05
CA ARG A 36 -31.00 6.10 -16.26
C ARG A 36 -31.62 4.70 -16.11
N GLN A 37 -31.01 3.85 -15.29
CA GLN A 37 -31.49 2.49 -15.03
C GLN A 37 -32.61 2.43 -13.99
N GLN A 38 -32.57 3.29 -12.97
CA GLN A 38 -33.46 3.18 -11.80
C GLN A 38 -34.53 4.29 -11.72
N ASP A 39 -34.46 5.28 -12.63
CA ASP A 39 -35.27 6.52 -12.64
C ASP A 39 -35.29 7.27 -11.29
N LEU A 40 -34.21 7.09 -10.53
CA LEU A 40 -34.04 7.58 -9.16
C LEU A 40 -32.57 7.97 -8.98
N CYS A 41 -32.34 9.11 -8.30
CA CYS A 41 -31.00 9.51 -7.87
C CYS A 41 -30.72 8.88 -6.51
N PRO A 42 -29.95 7.76 -6.41
CA PRO A 42 -29.70 7.09 -5.14
C PRO A 42 -28.81 7.91 -4.22
N CYS A 43 -27.99 8.79 -4.79
CA CYS A 43 -26.94 9.53 -4.09
C CYS A 43 -27.38 10.92 -3.59
N ALA A 44 -28.66 11.29 -3.65
CA ALA A 44 -29.18 12.65 -3.50
C ALA A 44 -28.86 13.39 -2.16
N GLY A 45 -27.59 13.55 -1.85
CA GLY A 45 -27.09 13.88 -0.53
C GLY A 45 -27.55 12.89 0.55
N GLU A 46 -27.77 11.62 0.20
CA GLU A 46 -27.99 10.56 1.17
C GLU A 46 -26.66 9.86 1.42
N GLN A 47 -26.28 9.73 2.69
CA GLN A 47 -25.22 8.80 3.06
C GLN A 47 -25.83 7.40 2.96
N PRO A 48 -25.29 6.50 2.10
CA PRO A 48 -25.72 5.12 2.12
C PRO A 48 -25.54 4.59 3.53
N THR A 49 -26.52 3.83 4.04
CA THR A 49 -26.36 3.11 5.31
C THR A 49 -25.06 2.31 5.21
N PRO A 50 -24.12 2.49 6.16
CA PRO A 50 -22.87 1.73 6.14
C PRO A 50 -23.18 0.23 6.11
N PRO A 51 -22.37 -0.59 5.42
CA PRO A 51 -22.54 -2.03 5.47
C PRO A 51 -22.45 -2.51 6.92
N ALA A 52 -23.37 -3.40 7.31
CA ALA A 52 -23.36 -4.02 8.63
C ALA A 52 -22.52 -5.31 8.61
N GLY A 53 -21.69 -5.50 9.64
CA GLY A 53 -20.93 -6.73 9.85
C GLY A 53 -19.44 -6.51 10.11
N PRO A 54 -18.71 -7.57 10.52
CA PRO A 54 -17.29 -7.49 10.82
C PRO A 54 -16.48 -7.24 9.54
N ALA A 55 -15.51 -6.33 9.60
CA ALA A 55 -14.57 -6.03 8.53
C ALA A 55 -13.16 -6.50 8.92
N LYS A 56 -12.47 -7.18 7.99
CA LYS A 56 -11.04 -7.47 8.12
C LYS A 56 -10.23 -6.32 7.53
N LEU A 57 -9.60 -5.53 8.38
CA LEU A 57 -8.98 -4.28 7.92
C LEU A 57 -7.81 -4.51 6.95
N THR A 58 -7.07 -5.60 7.09
CA THR A 58 -5.93 -5.88 6.21
C THR A 58 -6.35 -6.26 4.78
N ASP A 59 -7.60 -6.67 4.58
CA ASP A 59 -8.20 -6.93 3.26
C ASP A 59 -8.62 -5.64 2.53
N LEU A 60 -8.74 -4.52 3.26
CA LEU A 60 -9.22 -3.23 2.75
C LEU A 60 -8.11 -2.29 2.28
N VAL A 61 -6.84 -2.70 2.38
CA VAL A 61 -5.68 -1.85 2.05
C VAL A 61 -4.69 -2.57 1.16
N HIS A 62 -4.12 -1.84 0.20
CA HIS A 62 -3.14 -2.42 -0.72
C HIS A 62 -1.80 -2.74 -0.03
N ARG A 63 -1.38 -1.93 0.95
CA ARG A 63 -0.12 -2.11 1.68
C ARG A 63 -0.42 -1.95 3.18
N PRO A 64 -0.18 -2.95 4.03
CA PRO A 64 -0.47 -2.86 5.47
C PRO A 64 0.63 -2.14 6.24
N GLY A 65 0.26 -1.42 7.31
CA GLY A 65 1.21 -0.84 8.26
C GLY A 65 2.21 0.13 7.63
N CYS A 66 3.43 0.17 8.17
CA CYS A 66 4.49 1.06 7.66
C CYS A 66 4.94 0.75 6.22
N ALA A 67 4.54 -0.38 5.64
CA ALA A 67 4.80 -0.66 4.23
C ALA A 67 4.05 0.28 3.27
N SER A 68 3.09 1.07 3.77
CA SER A 68 2.39 2.13 3.01
C SER A 68 3.22 3.39 2.79
N LYS A 69 4.35 3.58 3.49
CA LYS A 69 5.21 4.77 3.35
C LYS A 69 5.80 4.88 1.94
N ILE A 70 6.07 6.12 1.49
CA ILE A 70 6.87 6.39 0.29
C ILE A 70 8.28 5.87 0.55
N ASP A 71 8.91 5.21 -0.43
CA ASP A 71 10.25 4.67 -0.26
C ASP A 71 11.29 5.78 -0.01
N ALA A 72 12.30 5.47 0.81
CA ALA A 72 13.31 6.44 1.26
C ALA A 72 14.04 7.12 0.09
N ARG A 73 14.31 6.38 -1.00
CA ARG A 73 15.01 6.89 -2.18
C ARG A 73 14.16 7.94 -2.91
N SER A 74 12.90 7.65 -3.15
CA SER A 74 11.95 8.59 -3.77
C SER A 74 11.73 9.82 -2.90
N LEU A 75 11.56 9.63 -1.59
CA LEU A 75 11.35 10.74 -0.65
C LEU A 75 12.57 11.67 -0.62
N LYS A 76 13.78 11.11 -0.45
CA LYS A 76 15.03 11.90 -0.47
C LYS A 76 15.16 12.73 -1.74
N ARG A 77 14.88 12.14 -2.92
CA ARG A 77 14.92 12.85 -4.21
C ARG A 77 13.95 14.04 -4.27
N ILE A 78 12.75 13.89 -3.71
CA ILE A 78 11.73 14.95 -3.69
C ILE A 78 12.15 16.09 -2.74
N LEU A 79 12.75 15.76 -1.60
CA LEU A 79 13.12 16.74 -0.58
C LEU A 79 14.36 17.58 -0.95
N THR A 80 15.32 17.05 -1.73
CA THR A 80 16.59 17.74 -2.08
C THR A 80 16.42 19.11 -2.78
N GLY A 81 15.26 19.42 -3.34
CA GLY A 81 14.98 20.69 -4.03
C GLY A 81 14.11 21.69 -3.25
N LEU A 82 13.69 21.37 -2.03
CA LEU A 82 12.83 22.25 -1.24
C LEU A 82 13.63 23.38 -0.59
N PRO A 83 13.01 24.57 -0.40
CA PRO A 83 13.68 25.69 0.28
C PRO A 83 14.04 25.29 1.71
N SER A 84 15.25 25.66 2.12
CA SER A 84 15.70 25.47 3.51
C SER A 84 15.02 26.49 4.43
N ILE A 85 14.69 26.06 5.65
CA ILE A 85 14.28 26.93 6.74
C ILE A 85 15.55 27.29 7.53
N ASP A 86 15.86 28.58 7.62
CA ASP A 86 17.00 29.11 8.39
C ASP A 86 16.46 29.88 9.62
N ASP A 87 15.91 29.13 10.58
CA ASP A 87 15.51 29.65 11.90
C ASP A 87 16.44 29.02 12.95
N PRO A 88 17.23 29.81 13.70
CA PRO A 88 18.21 29.29 14.66
C PRO A 88 17.57 28.51 15.82
N ARG A 89 16.25 28.62 16.01
CA ARG A 89 15.51 27.82 17.01
C ARG A 89 15.25 26.39 16.56
N VAL A 90 15.42 26.08 15.27
CA VAL A 90 15.29 24.71 14.78
C VAL A 90 16.57 23.94 15.11
N LEU A 91 16.53 23.16 16.20
CA LEU A 91 17.66 22.35 16.66
C LEU A 91 17.84 21.08 15.81
N VAL A 92 16.72 20.49 15.41
CA VAL A 92 16.66 19.33 14.50
C VAL A 92 15.58 19.60 13.47
N GLY A 93 15.95 19.63 12.19
CA GLY A 93 15.05 19.96 11.09
C GLY A 93 15.19 19.00 9.92
N MET A 94 14.51 19.31 8.80
CA MET A 94 14.51 18.44 7.61
C MET A 94 15.92 18.02 7.11
N PRO A 95 16.96 18.87 7.14
CA PRO A 95 18.29 18.46 6.67
C PRO A 95 18.95 17.37 7.53
N ALA A 96 18.62 17.33 8.83
CA ALA A 96 19.14 16.32 9.75
C ALA A 96 18.49 14.95 9.52
N ALA A 97 17.27 14.92 8.96
CA ALA A 97 16.50 13.70 8.70
C ALA A 97 16.41 12.75 9.91
N ASP A 98 16.23 13.33 11.10
CA ASP A 98 15.98 12.60 12.35
C ASP A 98 14.50 12.25 12.51
N ASP A 99 14.17 11.46 13.54
CA ASP A 99 12.83 10.88 13.71
C ASP A 99 11.75 11.95 13.98
N ALA A 100 12.11 13.08 14.60
CA ALA A 100 11.21 14.20 14.84
C ALA A 100 11.88 15.56 14.69
N GLY A 101 11.09 16.58 14.37
CA GLY A 101 11.54 17.97 14.38
C GLY A 101 11.67 18.51 15.81
N VAL A 102 12.77 19.21 16.11
CA VAL A 102 13.00 19.82 17.42
C VAL A 102 13.12 21.33 17.29
N TYR A 103 12.27 22.05 18.03
CA TYR A 103 12.19 23.51 18.00
C TYR A 103 12.35 24.10 19.40
N GLN A 104 13.39 24.90 19.60
CA GLN A 104 13.69 25.54 20.87
C GLN A 104 12.67 26.63 21.22
N LEU A 105 12.10 26.53 22.41
CA LEU A 105 11.23 27.56 22.99
C LEU A 105 12.04 28.54 23.83
N ASP A 106 12.90 27.99 24.69
CA ASP A 106 13.80 28.73 25.60
C ASP A 106 15.06 27.89 25.93
N GLU A 107 15.86 28.32 26.91
CA GLU A 107 17.12 27.65 27.26
C GLU A 107 16.95 26.23 27.83
N ASP A 108 15.81 25.94 28.43
CA ASP A 108 15.54 24.70 29.16
C ASP A 108 14.49 23.82 28.46
N GLN A 109 13.73 24.37 27.50
CA GLN A 109 12.66 23.65 26.80
C GLN A 109 12.70 23.80 25.27
N ALA A 110 12.46 22.67 24.60
CA ALA A 110 12.17 22.57 23.18
C ALA A 110 10.94 21.70 22.93
N LEU A 111 10.21 22.03 21.87
CA LEU A 111 9.17 21.18 21.30
C LEU A 111 9.80 20.05 20.50
N VAL A 112 9.21 18.86 20.60
CA VAL A 112 9.43 17.75 19.67
C VAL A 112 8.12 17.54 18.91
N GLN A 113 8.16 17.62 17.58
CA GLN A 113 6.97 17.47 16.74
C GLN A 113 7.18 16.36 15.72
N THR A 114 6.20 15.45 15.67
CA THR A 114 6.13 14.39 14.66
C THR A 114 4.70 14.19 14.19
N VAL A 115 4.55 13.57 13.03
CA VAL A 115 3.28 13.09 12.51
C VAL A 115 3.51 11.77 11.78
N ASP A 116 2.73 10.76 12.14
CA ASP A 116 2.80 9.47 11.46
C ASP A 116 1.40 8.92 11.24
N VAL A 117 1.11 8.52 9.99
CA VAL A 117 -0.18 8.02 9.53
C VAL A 117 0.05 6.85 8.59
N PHE A 118 -0.64 5.73 8.83
CA PHE A 118 -0.49 4.53 8.03
C PHE A 118 -1.79 3.73 7.96
N SER A 119 -1.78 2.71 7.11
CA SER A 119 -2.88 1.78 6.89
C SER A 119 -2.90 0.64 7.92
N PRO A 120 -4.03 -0.04 8.13
CA PRO A 120 -4.13 -1.16 9.05
C PRO A 120 -3.05 -2.22 8.89
N SER A 121 -2.36 -2.54 9.98
CA SER A 121 -1.39 -3.64 10.09
C SER A 121 -1.98 -4.91 10.70
N VAL A 122 -3.19 -4.81 11.26
CA VAL A 122 -3.95 -5.88 11.91
C VAL A 122 -5.43 -5.75 11.56
N ASP A 123 -6.18 -6.85 11.69
CA ASP A 123 -7.61 -6.87 11.36
C ASP A 123 -8.51 -6.27 12.44
N ASP A 124 -8.10 -6.31 13.71
CA ASP A 124 -8.91 -5.77 14.80
C ASP A 124 -8.82 -4.23 14.83
N PRO A 125 -9.95 -3.49 14.68
CA PRO A 125 -9.92 -2.03 14.59
C PRO A 125 -9.40 -1.34 15.85
N TYR A 126 -9.79 -1.84 17.02
CA TYR A 126 -9.33 -1.29 18.29
C TYR A 126 -7.82 -1.44 18.45
N THR A 127 -7.30 -2.63 18.19
CA THR A 127 -5.86 -2.93 18.23
C THR A 127 -5.10 -2.10 17.19
N PHE A 128 -5.63 -1.93 15.98
CA PHE A 128 -5.03 -1.03 14.98
C PHE A 128 -4.94 0.41 15.50
N GLY A 129 -6.00 0.91 16.13
CA GLY A 129 -5.98 2.22 16.81
C GLY A 129 -4.87 2.34 17.85
N GLN A 130 -4.69 1.32 18.69
CA GLN A 130 -3.60 1.27 19.67
C GLN A 130 -2.22 1.30 18.99
N ILE A 131 -2.02 0.52 17.93
CA ILE A 131 -0.76 0.47 17.18
C ILE A 131 -0.47 1.82 16.51
N ALA A 132 -1.48 2.45 15.90
CA ALA A 132 -1.35 3.77 15.30
C ALA A 132 -0.90 4.81 16.33
N ALA A 133 -1.52 4.83 17.50
CA ALA A 133 -1.12 5.73 18.59
C ALA A 133 0.30 5.44 19.10
N ALA A 134 0.63 4.17 19.35
CA ALA A 134 1.95 3.75 19.84
C ALA A 134 3.08 4.12 18.87
N ASN A 135 2.85 3.95 17.57
CA ASN A 135 3.78 4.38 16.52
C ASN A 135 3.91 5.91 16.49
N SER A 136 2.81 6.66 16.50
CA SER A 136 2.86 8.14 16.39
C SER A 136 3.59 8.82 17.57
N VAL A 137 3.62 8.22 18.75
CA VAL A 137 4.41 8.75 19.89
C VAL A 137 5.86 8.25 19.90
N SER A 138 6.19 7.26 19.07
CA SER A 138 7.50 6.59 19.08
C SER A 138 8.64 7.53 18.73
N ASP A 139 8.49 8.39 17.71
CA ASP A 139 9.55 9.33 17.33
C ASP A 139 9.87 10.32 18.47
N VAL A 140 8.87 10.73 19.24
CA VAL A 140 9.09 11.60 20.42
C VAL A 140 9.94 10.86 21.46
N TYR A 141 9.66 9.57 21.68
CA TYR A 141 10.45 8.72 22.57
C TYR A 141 11.86 8.47 22.04
N ALA A 142 12.04 8.28 20.72
CA ALA A 142 13.33 8.08 20.09
C ALA A 142 14.28 9.28 20.30
N MET A 143 13.74 10.50 20.30
CA MET A 143 14.51 11.71 20.63
C MET A 143 14.84 11.85 22.12
N GLY A 144 14.25 11.03 23.01
CA GLY A 144 14.31 11.20 24.47
C GLY A 144 13.31 12.23 25.02
N GLY A 145 12.30 12.59 24.23
CA GLY A 145 11.26 13.54 24.60
C GLY A 145 10.10 12.89 25.36
N ARG A 146 9.28 13.75 25.97
CA ARG A 146 8.03 13.35 26.63
C ARG A 146 6.84 13.86 25.81
N PRO A 147 6.00 13.00 25.21
CA PRO A 147 4.81 13.44 24.50
C PRO A 147 3.80 14.05 25.48
N ILE A 148 3.07 15.10 25.05
CA ILE A 148 2.11 15.82 25.91
C ILE A 148 0.73 15.98 25.29
N THR A 149 0.66 16.20 23.97
CA THR A 149 -0.60 16.41 23.25
C THR A 149 -0.58 15.73 21.90
N ALA A 150 -1.75 15.35 21.40
CA ALA A 150 -1.91 14.76 20.08
C ALA A 150 -3.16 15.26 19.35
N LEU A 151 -3.10 15.26 18.02
CA LEU A 151 -4.21 15.49 17.10
C LEU A 151 -4.40 14.25 16.22
N SER A 152 -5.59 13.65 16.20
CA SER A 152 -5.84 12.48 15.36
C SER A 152 -5.95 12.86 13.89
N ILE A 153 -5.40 12.04 12.99
CA ILE A 153 -5.52 12.20 11.54
C ILE A 153 -6.11 10.92 10.98
N VAL A 154 -7.24 11.04 10.29
CA VAL A 154 -7.98 9.88 9.77
C VAL A 154 -8.37 10.06 8.30
N GLY A 155 -8.01 9.10 7.46
CA GLY A 155 -8.64 8.84 6.18
C GLY A 155 -9.55 7.61 6.31
N PHE A 156 -10.83 7.70 5.97
CA PHE A 156 -11.77 6.58 6.14
C PHE A 156 -12.78 6.50 4.98
N PRO A 157 -13.09 5.29 4.47
CA PRO A 157 -14.04 5.09 3.37
C PRO A 157 -15.47 5.12 3.86
N VAL A 158 -15.97 6.34 4.11
CA VAL A 158 -17.32 6.60 4.62
C VAL A 158 -18.35 5.98 3.68
N GLY A 159 -19.27 5.19 4.24
CA GLY A 159 -20.33 4.50 3.51
C GLY A 159 -19.92 3.16 2.88
N SER A 160 -18.62 2.84 2.82
CA SER A 160 -18.11 1.53 2.37
C SER A 160 -17.70 0.62 3.52
N VAL A 161 -17.48 1.18 4.71
CA VAL A 161 -17.12 0.45 5.94
C VAL A 161 -18.02 0.94 7.08
N ALA A 162 -18.37 0.06 8.01
CA ALA A 162 -19.21 0.38 9.16
C ALA A 162 -18.59 1.47 10.04
N ASP A 163 -19.42 2.39 10.55
CA ASP A 163 -18.98 3.49 11.43
C ASP A 163 -18.37 2.98 12.74
N ASP A 164 -18.83 1.82 13.24
CA ASP A 164 -18.28 1.17 14.43
C ASP A 164 -16.79 0.84 14.27
N VAL A 165 -16.32 0.58 13.05
CA VAL A 165 -14.89 0.36 12.79
C VAL A 165 -14.10 1.63 13.08
N LEU A 166 -14.57 2.79 12.59
CA LEU A 166 -13.93 4.07 12.88
C LEU A 166 -13.99 4.40 14.37
N HIS A 167 -15.13 4.14 15.02
CA HIS A 167 -15.27 4.30 16.46
C HIS A 167 -14.22 3.51 17.22
N GLU A 168 -14.06 2.22 16.91
CA GLU A 168 -13.11 1.33 17.59
C GLU A 168 -11.65 1.74 17.34
N ILE A 169 -11.29 2.18 16.12
CA ILE A 169 -9.95 2.72 15.82
C ILE A 169 -9.66 3.93 16.70
N LEU A 170 -10.59 4.88 16.78
CA LEU A 170 -10.40 6.08 17.60
C LEU A 170 -10.35 5.72 19.09
N ARG A 171 -11.22 4.82 19.56
CA ARG A 171 -11.25 4.35 20.94
C ARG A 171 -9.91 3.72 21.35
N GLY A 172 -9.39 2.81 20.53
CA GLY A 172 -8.09 2.17 20.77
C GLY A 172 -6.94 3.16 20.77
N GLY A 173 -6.93 4.11 19.83
CA GLY A 173 -5.92 5.16 19.79
C GLY A 173 -5.95 6.06 21.03
N ILE A 174 -7.15 6.49 21.46
CA ILE A 174 -7.32 7.33 22.65
C ILE A 174 -6.92 6.58 23.93
N ASP A 175 -7.31 5.32 24.09
CA ASP A 175 -6.93 4.50 25.25
C ASP A 175 -5.41 4.33 25.34
N LYS A 176 -4.72 4.16 24.19
CA LYS A 176 -3.26 4.11 24.14
C LYS A 176 -2.60 5.46 24.41
N MET A 177 -3.16 6.56 23.91
CA MET A 177 -2.68 7.91 24.24
C MET A 177 -2.83 8.22 25.73
N LYS A 178 -3.91 7.73 26.36
CA LYS A 178 -4.11 7.83 27.80
C LYS A 178 -3.06 7.05 28.59
N GLU A 179 -2.71 5.83 28.15
CA GLU A 179 -1.57 5.06 28.70
C GLU A 179 -0.23 5.82 28.58
N ALA A 180 -0.04 6.55 27.48
CA ALA A 180 1.11 7.41 27.25
C ALA A 180 1.05 8.75 28.00
N GLU A 181 -0.02 9.03 28.76
CA GLU A 181 -0.28 10.32 29.43
C GLU A 181 -0.34 11.52 28.45
N VAL A 182 -0.84 11.28 27.23
CA VAL A 182 -0.96 12.27 26.16
C VAL A 182 -2.41 12.72 26.01
N ALA A 183 -2.64 14.03 26.02
CA ALA A 183 -3.97 14.58 25.79
C ALA A 183 -4.29 14.64 24.29
N VAL A 184 -5.30 13.87 23.86
CA VAL A 184 -5.88 14.02 22.50
C VAL A 184 -6.82 15.21 22.53
N ILE A 185 -6.43 16.31 21.89
CA ILE A 185 -7.12 17.62 21.98
C ILE A 185 -7.89 18.01 20.71
N GLY A 186 -7.97 17.11 19.74
CA GLY A 186 -8.68 17.34 18.49
C GLY A 186 -8.19 16.41 17.38
N GLY A 187 -8.52 16.75 16.13
CA GLY A 187 -8.09 16.00 14.98
C GLY A 187 -8.73 16.46 13.67
N HIS A 188 -8.40 15.75 12.60
CA HIS A 188 -8.95 15.95 11.27
C HIS A 188 -9.29 14.62 10.60
N SER A 189 -10.42 14.57 9.91
CA SER A 189 -10.90 13.39 9.19
C SER A 189 -11.21 13.73 7.73
N ILE A 190 -10.82 12.85 6.82
CA ILE A 190 -11.03 12.97 5.38
C ILE A 190 -11.72 11.70 4.88
N ASN A 191 -12.72 11.85 4.00
CA ASN A 191 -13.28 10.71 3.29
C ASN A 191 -12.27 10.20 2.26
N ASP A 192 -11.82 8.96 2.39
CA ASP A 192 -10.72 8.37 1.62
C ASP A 192 -11.08 6.94 1.20
N GLN A 193 -10.58 6.45 0.08
CA GLN A 193 -10.86 5.08 -0.38
C GLN A 193 -10.22 4.00 0.50
N GLU A 194 -9.10 4.31 1.15
CA GLU A 194 -8.40 3.40 2.06
C GLU A 194 -8.33 3.97 3.48
N ILE A 195 -8.42 3.08 4.46
CA ILE A 195 -8.26 3.44 5.87
C ILE A 195 -6.82 3.89 6.13
N LYS A 196 -6.68 5.08 6.71
CA LYS A 196 -5.44 5.68 7.18
C LYS A 196 -5.70 6.25 8.56
N ALA A 197 -4.91 5.88 9.55
CA ALA A 197 -5.06 6.42 10.89
C ALA A 197 -3.68 6.70 11.51
N GLY A 198 -3.65 7.70 12.38
CA GLY A 198 -2.45 8.13 13.06
C GLY A 198 -2.67 9.42 13.82
N PHE A 199 -1.59 9.97 14.36
CA PHE A 199 -1.62 11.18 15.16
C PHE A 199 -0.44 12.10 14.80
N ALA A 200 -0.71 13.41 14.81
CA ALA A 200 0.34 14.40 14.99
C ALA A 200 0.57 14.58 16.49
N VAL A 201 1.81 14.42 16.94
CA VAL A 201 2.18 14.42 18.36
C VAL A 201 3.11 15.59 18.63
N THR A 202 2.85 16.27 19.74
CA THR A 202 3.73 17.29 20.31
C THR A 202 4.24 16.81 21.65
N GLY A 203 5.55 16.85 21.82
CA GLY A 203 6.27 16.56 23.06
C GLY A 203 7.16 17.70 23.50
N LEU A 204 7.77 17.51 24.67
CA LEU A 204 8.75 18.41 25.26
C LEU A 204 10.06 17.67 25.51
N ILE A 205 11.17 18.39 25.31
CA ILE A 205 12.51 17.90 25.61
C ILE A 205 13.39 19.05 26.11
N HIS A 206 14.42 18.75 26.90
CA HIS A 206 15.46 19.72 27.20
C HIS A 206 16.43 19.79 26.01
N PRO A 207 16.76 20.99 25.47
CA PRO A 207 17.69 21.16 24.34
C PRO A 207 19.05 20.44 24.45
N LYS A 208 19.52 20.16 25.67
CA LYS A 208 20.83 19.51 25.95
C LYS A 208 20.74 17.99 26.14
N LYS A 209 19.53 17.42 26.07
CA LYS A 209 19.27 15.98 26.32
C LYS A 209 18.67 15.27 25.11
N ILE A 210 18.85 15.84 23.91
CA ILE A 210 18.36 15.26 22.67
C ILE A 210 19.20 14.02 22.35
N ALA A 211 18.56 12.85 22.29
CA ALA A 211 19.16 11.64 21.75
C ALA A 211 19.02 11.67 20.23
N SER A 212 20.08 12.07 19.52
CA SER A 212 20.06 12.10 18.05
C SER A 212 20.45 10.75 17.46
N ASN A 213 20.07 10.53 16.20
CA ASN A 213 20.52 9.37 15.44
C ASN A 213 22.00 9.45 14.97
N ALA A 214 22.67 10.58 15.18
CA ALA A 214 24.00 10.92 14.66
C ALA A 214 25.11 10.95 15.74
N GLY A 215 24.92 10.22 16.84
CA GLY A 215 25.79 10.28 18.02
C GLY A 215 26.64 9.05 18.31
N LEU A 216 26.73 8.06 17.40
CA LEU A 216 27.45 6.81 17.66
C LEU A 216 28.92 7.06 18.00
N ARG A 217 29.42 6.40 19.04
CA ARG A 217 30.82 6.45 19.46
C ARG A 217 31.46 5.07 19.37
N ALA A 218 32.78 5.04 19.22
CA ALA A 218 33.53 3.79 19.18
C ALA A 218 33.29 2.98 20.47
N ALA A 219 33.12 1.67 20.30
CA ALA A 219 32.79 0.69 21.33
C ALA A 219 31.38 0.80 21.96
N ASP A 220 30.52 1.72 21.50
CA ASP A 220 29.13 1.73 21.95
C ASP A 220 28.46 0.38 21.66
N GLN A 221 27.68 -0.10 22.63
CA GLN A 221 26.92 -1.34 22.53
C GLN A 221 25.51 -1.03 22.02
N LEU A 222 25.03 -1.85 21.09
CA LEU A 222 23.75 -1.67 20.41
C LEU A 222 22.68 -2.53 21.07
N VAL A 223 21.61 -1.91 21.54
CA VAL A 223 20.45 -2.58 22.15
C VAL A 223 19.21 -2.33 21.31
N LEU A 224 18.49 -3.40 20.96
CA LEU A 224 17.18 -3.33 20.32
C LEU A 224 16.10 -3.73 21.32
N THR A 225 15.11 -2.86 21.51
CA THR A 225 14.14 -2.97 22.63
C THR A 225 12.88 -3.77 22.31
N LYS A 226 12.60 -4.04 21.03
CA LYS A 226 11.50 -4.89 20.57
C LYS A 226 11.98 -5.94 19.57
N PRO A 227 11.35 -7.13 19.55
CA PRO A 227 11.66 -8.14 18.56
C PRO A 227 11.23 -7.71 17.15
N LEU A 228 12.01 -8.14 16.15
CA LEU A 228 11.75 -7.95 14.73
C LEU A 228 10.72 -8.96 14.19
N GLY A 229 10.15 -8.66 13.01
CA GLY A 229 9.34 -9.60 12.23
C GLY A 229 7.91 -9.16 11.95
N THR A 230 7.52 -7.95 12.34
CA THR A 230 6.12 -7.51 12.22
C THR A 230 5.65 -7.45 10.77
N GLY A 231 6.52 -7.05 9.84
CA GLY A 231 6.19 -6.96 8.41
C GLY A 231 5.95 -8.32 7.77
N VAL A 232 6.88 -9.26 7.95
CA VAL A 232 6.75 -10.64 7.47
C VAL A 232 5.51 -11.31 8.06
N LEU A 233 5.27 -11.15 9.37
CA LEU A 233 4.12 -11.78 10.02
C LEU A 233 2.79 -11.18 9.58
N ALA A 234 2.71 -9.85 9.41
CA ALA A 234 1.52 -9.20 8.86
C ALA A 234 1.22 -9.71 7.44
N PHE A 235 2.25 -9.81 6.59
CA PHE A 235 2.10 -10.37 5.23
C PHE A 235 1.70 -11.85 5.26
N ALA A 236 2.29 -12.65 6.15
CA ALA A 236 1.90 -14.03 6.36
C ALA A 236 0.42 -14.14 6.75
N GLY A 237 -0.08 -13.21 7.58
CA GLY A 237 -1.51 -13.09 7.92
C GLY A 237 -2.38 -12.82 6.70
N GLN A 238 -2.01 -11.82 5.89
CA GLN A 238 -2.75 -11.45 4.67
C GLN A 238 -2.90 -12.60 3.68
N ILE A 239 -1.90 -13.48 3.56
CA ILE A 239 -1.95 -14.65 2.66
C ILE A 239 -2.48 -15.93 3.35
N GLY A 240 -2.96 -15.83 4.60
CA GLY A 240 -3.49 -16.97 5.36
C GLY A 240 -2.44 -18.03 5.73
N ARG A 241 -1.18 -17.61 5.97
CA ARG A 241 -0.04 -18.49 6.30
C ARG A 241 0.69 -18.10 7.59
N ALA A 242 0.15 -17.19 8.38
CA ALA A 242 0.72 -16.85 9.68
C ALA A 242 0.75 -18.09 10.60
N PRO A 243 1.86 -18.35 11.31
CA PRO A 243 1.89 -19.36 12.37
C PRO A 243 0.93 -19.01 13.52
N ASP A 244 0.44 -20.03 14.22
CA ASP A 244 -0.47 -19.86 15.36
C ASP A 244 0.16 -18.97 16.44
N GLY A 245 -0.61 -17.99 16.94
CA GLY A 245 -0.17 -17.06 17.98
C GLY A 245 0.78 -15.95 17.50
N ALA A 246 1.27 -16.00 16.25
CA ALA A 246 2.26 -15.05 15.75
C ALA A 246 1.69 -13.65 15.51
N LEU A 247 0.45 -13.57 14.99
CA LEU A 247 -0.23 -12.29 14.76
C LEU A 247 -0.57 -11.59 16.08
N GLU A 248 -1.00 -12.34 17.08
CA GLU A 248 -1.28 -11.81 18.42
C GLU A 248 0.01 -11.35 19.11
N ALA A 249 1.11 -12.09 18.94
CA ALA A 249 2.43 -11.67 19.44
C ALA A 249 2.92 -10.39 18.75
N ALA A 250 2.76 -10.29 17.42
CA ALA A 250 3.09 -9.09 16.67
C ALA A 250 2.23 -7.91 17.13
N ALA A 251 0.90 -8.07 17.23
CA ALA A 251 -0.01 -7.04 17.69
C ALA A 251 0.34 -6.51 19.10
N ARG A 252 0.65 -7.40 20.05
CA ARG A 252 1.10 -7.00 21.39
C ARG A 252 2.41 -6.21 21.36
N SER A 253 3.37 -6.63 20.54
CA SER A 253 4.65 -5.92 20.37
C SER A 253 4.44 -4.52 19.77
N MET A 254 3.63 -4.43 18.71
CA MET A 254 3.33 -3.18 18.02
C MET A 254 2.52 -2.20 18.90
N ALA A 255 1.62 -2.69 19.75
CA ALA A 255 0.81 -1.82 20.62
C ALA A 255 1.57 -1.32 21.88
N ARG A 256 2.78 -1.83 22.15
CA ARG A 256 3.58 -1.45 23.32
C ARG A 256 4.26 -0.10 23.11
N LEU A 257 4.21 0.77 24.12
CA LEU A 257 4.88 2.08 24.08
C LEU A 257 6.40 1.94 24.28
N ASN A 258 7.19 2.78 23.62
CA ASN A 258 8.63 2.91 23.86
C ASN A 258 8.97 3.81 25.08
N ARG A 259 8.00 4.04 25.98
CA ARG A 259 8.09 4.98 27.12
C ARG A 259 9.22 4.64 28.09
N GLU A 260 9.23 3.41 28.60
CA GLU A 260 10.25 2.98 29.56
C GLU A 260 11.63 2.87 28.90
N ALA A 261 11.68 2.39 27.65
CA ALA A 261 12.91 2.40 26.86
C ALA A 261 13.52 3.81 26.71
N ALA A 262 12.71 4.82 26.42
CA ALA A 262 13.18 6.21 26.31
C ALA A 262 13.64 6.79 27.65
N ARG A 263 13.00 6.42 28.77
CA ARG A 263 13.47 6.83 30.10
C ARG A 263 14.83 6.18 30.41
N LEU A 264 14.90 4.86 30.25
CA LEU A 264 16.09 4.06 30.59
C LEU A 264 17.30 4.40 29.71
N MET A 265 17.10 4.69 28.42
CA MET A 265 18.21 5.07 27.53
C MET A 265 18.90 6.34 28.01
N ILE A 266 18.13 7.34 28.48
CA ILE A 266 18.69 8.60 29.00
C ILE A 266 19.41 8.36 30.33
N GLU A 267 18.84 7.55 31.22
CA GLU A 267 19.46 7.18 32.50
C GLU A 267 20.76 6.39 32.33
N CYS A 268 20.84 5.56 31.28
CA CYS A 268 22.02 4.77 30.93
C CYS A 268 23.02 5.52 30.05
N GLY A 269 22.78 6.81 29.77
CA GLY A 269 23.71 7.66 29.04
C GLY A 269 23.85 7.32 27.56
N ALA A 270 22.75 6.97 26.89
CA ALA A 270 22.74 6.70 25.46
C ALA A 270 23.40 7.83 24.66
N HIS A 271 24.25 7.45 23.71
CA HIS A 271 24.94 8.38 22.82
C HIS A 271 24.15 8.63 21.54
N ALA A 272 23.42 7.63 21.06
CA ALA A 272 22.52 7.76 19.92
C ALA A 272 21.28 6.86 20.09
N CYS A 273 20.19 7.27 19.46
CA CYS A 273 18.97 6.48 19.40
C CYS A 273 18.24 6.76 18.08
N THR A 274 17.48 5.76 17.62
CA THR A 274 16.39 5.90 16.65
C THR A 274 15.35 4.83 16.98
N ASP A 275 14.17 4.86 16.38
CA ASP A 275 13.27 3.73 16.40
C ASP A 275 13.32 2.92 15.08
N VAL A 276 13.17 1.60 15.18
CA VAL A 276 13.18 0.74 13.99
C VAL A 276 11.77 0.64 13.46
N THR A 277 11.49 1.31 12.33
CA THR A 277 10.16 1.29 11.69
C THR A 277 10.21 0.78 10.24
N GLY A 278 9.59 1.51 9.31
CA GLY A 278 9.26 1.02 7.96
C GLY A 278 10.47 0.68 7.07
N PHE A 279 11.65 1.21 7.38
CA PHE A 279 12.88 0.91 6.62
C PHE A 279 13.62 -0.34 7.11
N GLY A 280 13.11 -0.97 8.18
CA GLY A 280 13.72 -2.15 8.80
C GLY A 280 15.04 -1.84 9.51
N LEU A 281 15.59 -2.83 10.22
CA LEU A 281 16.80 -2.66 11.03
C LEU A 281 17.95 -2.07 10.20
N MET A 282 18.20 -2.63 9.01
CA MET A 282 19.29 -2.20 8.14
C MET A 282 19.13 -0.76 7.67
N GLY A 283 17.91 -0.33 7.34
CA GLY A 283 17.65 1.04 6.91
C GLY A 283 17.96 2.05 8.01
N HIS A 284 17.46 1.82 9.23
CA HIS A 284 17.69 2.72 10.36
C HIS A 284 19.15 2.68 10.86
N LEU A 285 19.73 1.48 11.04
CA LEU A 285 21.09 1.34 11.54
C LEU A 285 22.13 1.90 10.55
N SER A 286 21.96 1.68 9.24
CA SER A 286 22.88 2.28 8.25
C SER A 286 22.76 3.80 8.19
N ALA A 287 21.58 4.36 8.44
CA ALA A 287 21.40 5.81 8.55
C ALA A 287 22.16 6.36 9.77
N MET A 288 22.03 5.73 10.95
CA MET A 288 22.78 6.10 12.15
C MET A 288 24.30 6.02 11.93
N ALA A 289 24.76 4.91 11.34
CA ALA A 289 26.16 4.65 11.03
C ALA A 289 26.73 5.72 10.08
N ALA A 290 26.02 6.02 9.00
CA ALA A 290 26.41 7.04 8.04
C ALA A 290 26.43 8.45 8.64
N ALA A 291 25.40 8.82 9.42
CA ALA A 291 25.32 10.13 10.07
C ALA A 291 26.44 10.34 11.09
N SER A 292 26.80 9.27 11.81
CA SER A 292 27.87 9.27 12.82
C SER A 292 29.27 9.04 12.23
N LYS A 293 29.39 8.74 10.93
CA LYS A 293 30.64 8.34 10.26
C LYS A 293 31.33 7.19 10.99
N ALA A 294 30.55 6.17 11.34
CA ALA A 294 30.99 5.02 12.09
C ALA A 294 30.62 3.73 11.35
N ASP A 295 31.41 2.68 11.54
CA ASP A 295 31.02 1.33 11.12
C ASP A 295 30.53 0.54 12.33
N VAL A 296 29.56 -0.32 12.10
CA VAL A 296 28.85 -1.06 13.16
C VAL A 296 28.81 -2.54 12.85
N GLU A 297 28.81 -3.36 13.89
CA GLU A 297 28.69 -4.80 13.82
C GLU A 297 27.40 -5.24 14.50
N VAL A 298 26.71 -6.20 13.88
CA VAL A 298 25.52 -6.85 14.41
C VAL A 298 25.70 -8.36 14.34
N LEU A 299 25.43 -9.03 15.45
CA LEU A 299 25.42 -10.48 15.52
C LEU A 299 24.00 -10.97 15.23
N TRP A 300 23.79 -11.55 14.05
CA TRP A 300 22.48 -11.98 13.56
C TRP A 300 21.77 -12.87 14.57
N ASP A 301 22.49 -13.81 15.17
CA ASP A 301 21.96 -14.78 16.11
C ASP A 301 21.32 -14.15 17.37
N ASP A 302 21.77 -12.96 17.75
CA ASP A 302 21.30 -12.20 18.92
C ASP A 302 20.16 -11.22 18.61
N LEU A 303 19.78 -11.09 17.33
CA LEU A 303 18.62 -10.29 16.96
C LEU A 303 17.35 -10.86 17.61
N PRO A 304 16.62 -10.07 18.42
CA PRO A 304 15.36 -10.54 18.98
C PRO A 304 14.32 -10.65 17.85
N VAL A 305 13.61 -11.77 17.78
CA VAL A 305 12.64 -12.06 16.71
C VAL A 305 11.32 -12.54 17.28
N LEU A 306 10.23 -12.17 16.61
CA LEU A 306 8.89 -12.60 16.99
C LEU A 306 8.70 -14.11 16.77
N PRO A 307 7.87 -14.78 17.60
CA PRO A 307 7.54 -16.19 17.42
C PRO A 307 7.01 -16.45 16.01
N GLY A 308 7.51 -17.51 15.37
CA GLY A 308 7.10 -17.92 14.03
C GLY A 308 7.80 -17.21 12.87
N LEU A 309 8.51 -16.10 13.11
CA LEU A 309 9.19 -15.34 12.05
C LEU A 309 10.21 -16.17 11.26
N LEU A 310 11.10 -16.87 11.96
CA LEU A 310 12.14 -17.67 11.30
C LEU A 310 11.54 -18.78 10.42
N GLN A 311 10.39 -19.32 10.81
CA GLN A 311 9.68 -20.29 9.99
C GLN A 311 9.10 -19.64 8.73
N CYS A 312 8.53 -18.43 8.83
CA CYS A 312 8.05 -17.69 7.67
C CYS A 312 9.18 -17.39 6.68
N LEU A 313 10.36 -16.98 7.16
CA LEU A 313 11.54 -16.75 6.31
C LEU A 313 12.01 -18.04 5.64
N ALA A 314 12.12 -19.14 6.39
CA ALA A 314 12.46 -20.46 5.83
C ALA A 314 11.46 -20.93 4.76
N ASP A 315 10.19 -20.59 4.95
CA ASP A 315 9.09 -20.89 4.02
C ASP A 315 9.08 -19.99 2.77
N GLY A 316 9.97 -19.00 2.68
CA GLY A 316 10.03 -18.02 1.60
C GLY A 316 8.89 -16.99 1.63
N ILE A 317 8.27 -16.77 2.79
CA ILE A 317 7.23 -15.75 2.99
C ILE A 317 7.91 -14.40 3.21
N VAL A 318 8.13 -13.67 2.12
CA VAL A 318 8.85 -12.39 2.11
C VAL A 318 7.98 -11.32 1.44
N PRO A 319 7.52 -10.27 2.15
CA PRO A 319 6.80 -9.16 1.52
C PRO A 319 7.71 -8.36 0.60
N GLY A 320 7.18 -7.85 -0.52
CA GLY A 320 7.95 -7.03 -1.46
C GLY A 320 8.50 -5.71 -0.89
N ALA A 321 8.13 -5.34 0.34
CA ALA A 321 8.76 -4.24 1.08
C ALA A 321 10.22 -4.54 1.46
N ILE A 322 10.56 -5.80 1.74
CA ILE A 322 11.94 -6.25 2.02
C ILE A 322 12.83 -5.95 0.83
N GLU A 323 12.39 -6.25 -0.39
CA GLU A 323 13.15 -5.95 -1.61
C GLU A 323 13.39 -4.45 -1.79
N ARG A 324 12.38 -3.61 -1.54
CA ARG A 324 12.53 -2.14 -1.61
C ARG A 324 13.52 -1.61 -0.57
N ASN A 325 13.45 -2.13 0.66
CA ASN A 325 14.37 -1.75 1.73
C ASN A 325 15.80 -2.22 1.42
N ARG A 326 15.94 -3.42 0.84
CA ARG A 326 17.20 -3.97 0.33
C ARG A 326 17.78 -3.10 -0.78
N GLU A 327 17.01 -2.74 -1.80
CA GLU A 327 17.48 -1.83 -2.86
C GLU A 327 17.97 -0.48 -2.31
N ALA A 328 17.36 0.01 -1.23
CA ALA A 328 17.72 1.28 -0.61
C ALA A 328 19.01 1.22 0.23
N SER A 329 19.30 0.10 0.91
CA SER A 329 20.31 0.04 1.97
C SER A 329 21.33 -1.12 1.85
N ALA A 330 21.19 -2.02 0.88
CA ALA A 330 22.10 -3.17 0.71
C ALA A 330 23.56 -2.78 0.44
N ALA A 331 23.82 -1.59 -0.12
CA ALA A 331 25.18 -1.10 -0.35
C ALA A 331 25.96 -0.85 0.94
N SER A 332 25.26 -0.63 2.06
CA SER A 332 25.87 -0.47 3.39
C SER A 332 26.08 -1.80 4.12
N LEU A 333 25.47 -2.90 3.64
CA LEU A 333 25.53 -4.20 4.30
C LEU A 333 26.79 -4.96 3.88
N VAL A 334 27.54 -5.43 4.87
CA VAL A 334 28.62 -6.41 4.69
C VAL A 334 28.22 -7.71 5.39
N ALA A 335 27.90 -8.74 4.61
CA ALA A 335 27.52 -10.04 5.14
C ALA A 335 28.77 -10.86 5.50
N GLY A 336 28.82 -11.39 6.72
CA GLY A 336 29.78 -12.39 7.13
C GLY A 336 29.48 -13.78 6.55
N ASP A 337 30.47 -14.67 6.64
CA ASP A 337 30.32 -16.06 6.20
C ASP A 337 29.21 -16.79 6.96
N GLY A 338 28.50 -17.68 6.27
CA GLY A 338 27.45 -18.51 6.87
C GLY A 338 26.05 -17.88 6.91
N LEU A 339 25.89 -16.64 6.45
CA LEU A 339 24.59 -15.99 6.31
C LEU A 339 24.02 -16.21 4.90
N ASP A 340 22.85 -16.86 4.83
CA ASP A 340 22.11 -16.97 3.58
C ASP A 340 21.21 -15.76 3.32
N GLN A 341 20.63 -15.71 2.12
CA GLN A 341 19.76 -14.61 1.70
C GLN A 341 18.53 -14.45 2.61
N ALA A 342 17.90 -15.55 3.02
CA ALA A 342 16.69 -15.53 3.84
C ALA A 342 16.98 -15.04 5.27
N MET A 343 18.18 -15.33 5.80
CA MET A 343 18.68 -14.75 7.04
C MET A 343 18.88 -13.24 6.90
N LEU A 344 19.45 -12.79 5.78
CA LEU A 344 19.66 -11.35 5.53
C LEU A 344 18.34 -10.60 5.28
N ASP A 345 17.33 -11.24 4.69
CA ASP A 345 15.99 -10.65 4.46
C ASP A 345 15.36 -10.13 5.77
N LEU A 346 15.64 -10.78 6.90
CA LEU A 346 15.23 -10.33 8.24
C LEU A 346 15.63 -8.88 8.52
N CYS A 347 16.86 -8.49 8.15
CA CYS A 347 17.40 -7.17 8.44
C CYS A 347 16.68 -6.05 7.67
N PHE A 348 15.94 -6.40 6.61
CA PHE A 348 15.21 -5.45 5.76
C PHE A 348 13.70 -5.49 5.99
N ASP A 349 13.21 -6.36 6.89
CA ASP A 349 11.78 -6.45 7.20
C ASP A 349 11.26 -5.12 7.77
N PRO A 350 10.24 -4.49 7.16
CA PRO A 350 9.65 -3.28 7.71
C PRO A 350 9.02 -3.59 9.07
N GLN A 351 9.36 -2.78 10.08
CA GLN A 351 8.75 -2.88 11.39
C GLN A 351 7.63 -1.85 11.52
N THR A 352 6.42 -2.27 11.90
CA THR A 352 5.37 -1.32 12.29
C THR A 352 5.45 -1.12 13.80
N SER A 353 5.58 0.12 14.28
CA SER A 353 5.77 0.43 15.71
C SER A 353 6.83 -0.45 16.38
N GLY A 354 8.03 -0.51 15.79
CA GLY A 354 9.14 -1.28 16.35
C GLY A 354 9.73 -0.64 17.61
N GLY A 355 10.85 -1.19 18.04
CA GLY A 355 11.54 -0.75 19.25
C GLY A 355 12.56 0.35 18.96
N LEU A 356 12.98 1.01 20.03
CA LEU A 356 14.20 1.83 20.02
C LEU A 356 15.42 0.96 19.75
N LEU A 357 16.32 1.47 18.91
CA LEU A 357 17.68 1.02 18.66
C LEU A 357 18.63 2.02 19.32
N ILE A 358 19.25 1.58 20.41
CA ILE A 358 19.97 2.45 21.34
C ILE A 358 21.46 2.10 21.30
N ALA A 359 22.31 3.11 21.19
CA ALA A 359 23.75 2.98 21.40
C ALA A 359 24.12 3.50 22.80
N VAL A 360 24.67 2.63 23.65
CA VAL A 360 25.06 2.93 25.03
C VAL A 360 26.53 2.61 25.32
N PRO A 361 27.16 3.25 26.32
CA PRO A 361 28.48 2.85 26.80
C PRO A 361 28.53 1.37 27.22
N PRO A 362 29.67 0.66 26.99
CA PRO A 362 29.84 -0.74 27.37
C PRO A 362 29.47 -1.06 28.82
N GLU A 363 29.81 -0.17 29.75
CA GLU A 363 29.56 -0.35 31.18
C GLU A 363 28.06 -0.33 31.56
N ASN A 364 27.18 0.13 30.66
CA ASN A 364 25.76 0.30 30.92
C ASN A 364 24.87 -0.67 30.15
N VAL A 365 25.41 -1.48 29.23
CA VAL A 365 24.61 -2.37 28.36
C VAL A 365 23.84 -3.42 29.15
N GLU A 366 24.50 -4.10 30.09
CA GLU A 366 23.90 -5.15 30.92
C GLU A 366 22.76 -4.57 31.76
N ARG A 367 23.04 -3.46 32.44
CA ARG A 367 22.04 -2.72 33.24
C ARG A 367 20.84 -2.30 32.40
N LEU A 368 21.06 -1.77 31.18
CA LEU A 368 19.95 -1.35 30.31
C LEU A 368 19.06 -2.54 29.94
N VAL A 369 19.65 -3.66 29.52
CA VAL A 369 18.90 -4.85 29.12
C VAL A 369 18.12 -5.44 30.31
N GLU A 370 18.74 -5.54 31.48
CA GLU A 370 18.08 -6.02 32.71
C GLU A 370 16.87 -5.13 33.08
N GLN A 371 17.06 -3.81 33.10
CA GLN A 371 15.98 -2.88 33.45
C GLN A 371 14.85 -2.85 32.42
N LEU A 372 15.15 -3.07 31.14
CA LEU A 372 14.14 -3.26 30.09
C LEU A 372 13.35 -4.54 30.32
N HIS A 373 14.01 -5.65 30.68
CA HIS A 373 13.30 -6.89 30.98
C HIS A 373 12.38 -6.74 32.19
N GLU A 374 12.85 -6.07 33.24
CA GLU A 374 12.05 -5.76 34.45
C GLU A 374 10.85 -4.85 34.16
N SER A 375 10.97 -3.93 33.20
CA SER A 375 9.87 -3.04 32.78
C SER A 375 8.86 -3.70 31.83
N GLY A 376 9.09 -4.96 31.46
CA GLY A 376 8.21 -5.75 30.59
C GLY A 376 8.67 -5.84 29.13
N ASP A 377 9.78 -5.20 28.77
CA ASP A 377 10.45 -5.32 27.47
C ASP A 377 11.33 -6.58 27.41
N VAL A 378 10.77 -7.75 27.74
CA VAL A 378 11.48 -9.05 27.82
C VAL A 378 12.15 -9.51 26.51
N GLY A 379 11.80 -8.89 25.39
CA GLY A 379 12.42 -9.13 24.08
C GLY A 379 13.58 -8.19 23.77
N ALA A 380 13.94 -7.28 24.68
CA ALA A 380 15.08 -6.41 24.49
C ALA A 380 16.39 -7.23 24.46
N ALA A 381 17.30 -6.90 23.56
CA ALA A 381 18.55 -7.64 23.44
C ALA A 381 19.70 -6.73 23.04
N HIS A 382 20.89 -7.05 23.54
CA HIS A 382 22.15 -6.58 22.99
C HIS A 382 22.40 -7.30 21.66
N ILE A 383 22.56 -6.54 20.58
CA ILE A 383 22.62 -7.08 19.20
C ILE A 383 23.98 -6.88 18.53
N GLY A 384 24.90 -6.14 19.14
CA GLY A 384 26.19 -5.84 18.53
C GLY A 384 26.84 -4.56 19.07
N GLU A 385 27.76 -3.98 18.32
CA GLU A 385 28.58 -2.86 18.76
C GLU A 385 29.03 -1.94 17.63
N VAL A 386 29.45 -0.74 17.99
CA VAL A 386 30.08 0.22 17.09
C VAL A 386 31.59 -0.07 17.05
N ARG A 387 32.10 -0.49 15.89
CA ARG A 387 33.53 -0.83 15.73
C ARG A 387 34.43 0.40 15.83
N GLY A 388 33.96 1.55 15.38
CA GLY A 388 34.71 2.81 15.40
C GLY A 388 34.44 3.67 14.18
N PRO A 389 35.26 4.72 13.94
CA PRO A 389 35.13 5.59 12.78
C PRO A 389 35.19 4.81 11.47
N GLY A 390 34.29 5.14 10.54
CA GLY A 390 34.05 4.34 9.34
C GLY A 390 33.26 5.07 8.26
N THR A 391 32.74 4.31 7.30
CA THR A 391 32.02 4.84 6.14
C THR A 391 30.50 4.67 6.24
N GLY A 392 30.00 4.14 7.35
CA GLY A 392 28.58 3.82 7.53
C GLY A 392 28.24 2.39 7.14
N GLN A 393 29.21 1.47 7.19
CA GLN A 393 28.98 0.05 6.90
C GLN A 393 28.42 -0.68 8.11
N VAL A 394 27.52 -1.61 7.83
CA VAL A 394 26.88 -2.50 8.79
C VAL A 394 27.35 -3.92 8.51
N PHE A 395 28.22 -4.44 9.38
CA PHE A 395 28.70 -5.81 9.32
C PHE A 395 27.71 -6.72 10.02
N VAL A 396 27.06 -7.62 9.29
CA VAL A 396 26.16 -8.62 9.86
C VAL A 396 26.92 -9.94 9.94
N LEU A 397 27.16 -10.45 11.14
CA LEU A 397 27.89 -11.68 11.38
C LEU A 397 26.98 -12.76 11.98
N THR A 398 27.43 -14.01 11.96
CA THR A 398 26.79 -15.12 12.69
C THR A 398 27.86 -15.94 13.42
N SER A 399 27.51 -16.38 14.63
CA SER A 399 28.26 -17.38 15.39
C SER A 399 27.84 -18.82 15.03
N GLY A 400 26.79 -18.97 14.23
CA GLY A 400 26.20 -20.26 13.87
C GLY A 400 25.32 -20.88 14.97
N LYS A 401 25.08 -20.18 16.09
CA LYS A 401 24.26 -20.69 17.21
C LYS A 401 22.76 -20.72 16.88
N ARG A 402 22.32 -19.96 15.88
CA ARG A 402 20.93 -19.92 15.40
C ARG A 402 20.90 -20.22 13.90
N SER A 403 19.91 -20.98 13.46
CA SER A 403 19.69 -21.31 12.07
C SER A 403 18.22 -21.20 11.69
N LEU A 404 17.95 -21.04 10.39
CA LEU A 404 16.58 -21.13 9.89
C LEU A 404 16.07 -22.58 10.01
N PRO A 405 14.80 -22.78 10.41
CA PRO A 405 14.20 -24.11 10.45
C PRO A 405 14.04 -24.69 9.05
N THR A 406 13.69 -25.99 8.96
CA THR A 406 13.41 -26.61 7.67
C THR A 406 12.15 -25.99 7.03
N PRO A 407 12.17 -25.65 5.73
CA PRO A 407 11.00 -25.12 5.04
C PRO A 407 9.81 -26.08 5.10
N ARG A 408 8.63 -25.57 5.47
CA ARG A 408 7.39 -26.33 5.40
C ARG A 408 7.02 -26.54 3.93
N ARG A 409 6.79 -27.80 3.55
CA ARG A 409 6.21 -28.12 2.24
C ARG A 409 4.74 -27.73 2.23
N PHE A 410 4.44 -26.57 1.66
CA PHE A 410 3.06 -26.28 1.29
C PHE A 410 2.63 -27.28 0.21
N LYS A 411 1.61 -28.09 0.49
CA LYS A 411 0.92 -28.82 -0.57
C LYS A 411 0.51 -27.76 -1.58
N LYS A 412 0.89 -27.92 -2.86
CA LYS A 412 0.33 -27.12 -3.94
C LYS A 412 -1.19 -27.23 -3.79
N THR A 413 -1.83 -26.20 -3.26
CA THR A 413 -3.27 -26.16 -3.19
C THR A 413 -3.71 -26.17 -4.64
N LYS A 414 -4.24 -27.31 -5.12
CA LYS A 414 -5.04 -27.29 -6.34
C LYS A 414 -6.11 -26.25 -6.03
N VAL A 415 -6.07 -25.12 -6.74
CA VAL A 415 -7.22 -24.23 -6.79
C VAL A 415 -8.38 -25.13 -7.19
N ALA A 416 -9.31 -25.36 -6.27
CA ALA A 416 -10.42 -26.27 -6.47
C ALA A 416 -11.26 -25.69 -7.62
N ASN A 417 -11.13 -26.29 -8.80
CA ASN A 417 -12.15 -26.20 -9.83
C ASN A 417 -13.32 -27.04 -9.31
N ASP A 418 -14.14 -26.47 -8.43
CA ASP A 418 -15.49 -26.99 -8.20
C ASP A 418 -16.29 -26.73 -9.47
N ARG A 419 -16.13 -27.63 -10.45
CA ARG A 419 -17.15 -27.87 -11.46
C ARG A 419 -18.22 -28.74 -10.79
N PRO A 420 -19.48 -28.31 -10.69
CA PRO A 420 -20.55 -29.22 -10.33
C PRO A 420 -20.62 -30.35 -11.36
N ALA A 421 -20.85 -31.56 -10.84
CA ALA A 421 -20.77 -32.83 -11.54
C ALA A 421 -21.58 -32.86 -12.84
N SER A 422 -20.97 -33.41 -13.88
CA SER A 422 -21.59 -33.74 -15.15
C SER A 422 -22.73 -34.74 -14.97
N ALA A 423 -23.97 -34.31 -15.18
CA ALA A 423 -25.07 -35.20 -15.49
C ALA A 423 -24.98 -35.59 -16.98
N GLU A 424 -24.59 -36.84 -17.19
CA GLU A 424 -25.01 -37.76 -18.25
C GLU A 424 -25.12 -37.24 -19.69
N SER A 425 -24.07 -37.52 -20.46
CA SER A 425 -24.13 -37.72 -21.90
C SER A 425 -24.41 -39.20 -22.23
N PRO A 426 -25.39 -39.53 -23.10
CA PRO A 426 -25.25 -40.67 -24.00
C PRO A 426 -24.42 -40.19 -25.20
N GLY A 427 -23.24 -40.75 -25.48
CA GLY A 427 -23.10 -42.04 -26.17
C GLY A 427 -23.24 -41.82 -27.68
N CYS A 428 -22.19 -41.37 -28.36
CA CYS A 428 -21.25 -42.21 -29.14
C CYS A 428 -21.67 -42.38 -30.63
N CYS A 429 -20.83 -41.82 -31.50
CA CYS A 429 -20.47 -42.21 -32.88
C CYS A 429 -21.46 -43.00 -33.77
N SER A 430 -21.76 -42.46 -34.97
CA SER A 430 -21.42 -43.09 -36.28
C SER A 430 -21.98 -42.34 -37.49
N SER A 431 -21.07 -41.90 -38.37
CA SER A 431 -21.07 -41.92 -39.86
C SER A 431 -22.34 -41.73 -40.72
N ALA A 432 -22.10 -40.93 -41.77
CA ALA A 432 -22.53 -41.10 -43.18
C ALA A 432 -23.82 -40.42 -43.69
N GLY A 433 -23.63 -39.47 -44.62
CA GLY A 433 -24.13 -39.63 -45.99
C GLY A 433 -25.31 -38.77 -46.46
N GLN A 434 -25.04 -38.05 -47.55
CA GLN A 434 -25.93 -37.62 -48.67
C GLN A 434 -26.64 -36.25 -48.64
N GLU A 435 -26.06 -35.33 -49.43
CA GLU A 435 -26.61 -34.67 -50.66
C GLU A 435 -28.11 -34.28 -50.65
N ASP A 436 -28.53 -33.08 -51.04
CA ASP A 436 -28.44 -32.59 -52.42
C ASP A 436 -28.92 -31.12 -52.58
N SER A 437 -28.33 -30.50 -53.61
CA SER A 437 -28.77 -29.43 -54.54
C SER A 437 -29.50 -28.15 -54.10
N THR A 438 -28.87 -26.98 -54.33
CA THR A 438 -29.05 -26.11 -55.53
C THR A 438 -28.44 -24.70 -55.33
N GLU A 439 -27.52 -24.31 -56.21
CA GLU A 439 -27.03 -22.93 -56.48
C GLU A 439 -27.73 -22.38 -57.76
N PRO A 440 -27.51 -21.12 -58.26
CA PRO A 440 -26.71 -19.97 -57.75
C PRO A 440 -27.48 -18.63 -57.82
N VAL A 441 -26.86 -17.50 -57.42
CA VAL A 441 -26.66 -16.25 -58.24
C VAL A 441 -25.97 -15.16 -57.37
N MET A 442 -24.75 -14.79 -57.79
CA MET A 442 -24.11 -13.45 -57.89
C MET A 442 -24.88 -12.25 -57.28
N SER A 443 -24.32 -11.19 -56.67
CA SER A 443 -22.97 -10.64 -56.54
C SER A 443 -23.08 -9.36 -55.68
N GLU A 444 -21.91 -8.85 -55.27
CA GLU A 444 -21.59 -7.47 -54.86
C GLU A 444 -21.50 -7.09 -53.38
N GLU A 445 -20.32 -6.55 -53.10
CA GLU A 445 -19.74 -5.99 -51.89
C GLU A 445 -20.37 -4.63 -51.55
N GLY A 446 -20.34 -4.20 -50.29
CA GLY A 446 -20.54 -2.77 -50.00
C GLY A 446 -20.93 -2.36 -48.58
N SER A 447 -19.94 -2.33 -47.67
CA SER A 447 -19.83 -1.39 -46.53
C SER A 447 -20.97 -1.31 -45.50
N GLY A 448 -20.87 -2.13 -44.44
CA GLY A 448 -21.46 -1.80 -43.14
C GLY A 448 -20.58 -0.78 -42.41
N ALA A 449 -21.00 0.49 -42.39
CA ALA A 449 -20.38 1.56 -41.62
C ALA A 449 -21.28 2.05 -40.47
N CYS A 450 -20.60 2.51 -39.42
CA CYS A 450 -21.06 3.22 -38.23
C CYS A 450 -22.43 3.89 -38.33
N CYS A 451 -23.22 3.74 -37.26
CA CYS A 451 -24.48 4.43 -37.04
C CYS A 451 -24.36 5.95 -37.22
N CYS A 452 -25.00 6.48 -38.27
CA CYS A 452 -25.91 7.63 -38.20
C CYS A 452 -26.92 7.53 -39.37
N PRO A 453 -28.16 8.03 -39.21
CA PRO A 453 -29.33 7.65 -39.99
C PRO A 453 -29.34 8.25 -41.41
N GLN A 454 -29.87 7.51 -42.38
CA GLN A 454 -30.16 8.03 -43.72
C GLN A 454 -31.48 8.80 -43.69
N ASN A 455 -31.44 10.04 -44.18
CA ASN A 455 -32.53 11.02 -44.14
C ASN A 455 -33.74 10.64 -45.00
N GLY A 456 -34.92 10.79 -44.41
CA GLY A 456 -36.18 11.08 -45.09
C GLY A 456 -37.02 11.97 -44.17
N VAL A 457 -37.01 13.28 -44.43
CA VAL A 457 -37.79 14.33 -43.71
C VAL A 457 -39.21 14.37 -44.31
N PRO A 458 -40.29 14.63 -43.56
CA PRO A 458 -40.69 15.97 -43.10
C PRO A 458 -41.13 15.96 -41.61
N GLU A 459 -41.26 17.02 -40.82
CA GLU A 459 -41.36 18.47 -40.99
C GLU A 459 -41.10 19.08 -39.61
N ASP A 460 -40.48 20.26 -39.59
CA ASP A 460 -40.63 21.34 -38.60
C ASP A 460 -40.27 21.12 -37.12
N CYS A 461 -39.13 21.69 -36.70
CA CYS A 461 -39.12 22.80 -35.73
C CYS A 461 -37.68 23.29 -35.52
N SER A 462 -37.45 24.47 -36.07
CA SER A 462 -36.25 25.32 -35.92
C SER A 462 -35.78 25.52 -34.46
N GLY A 463 -34.45 25.59 -34.28
CA GLY A 463 -33.86 26.03 -33.02
C GLY A 463 -32.33 25.89 -32.97
N THR A 464 -31.65 27.02 -33.19
CA THR A 464 -30.25 27.33 -32.83
C THR A 464 -29.13 26.82 -33.76
N GLU A 465 -28.70 27.73 -34.63
CA GLU A 465 -27.37 27.76 -35.24
C GLU A 465 -26.30 28.26 -34.24
N GLU A 466 -25.03 28.00 -34.61
CA GLU A 466 -23.78 28.59 -34.09
C GLU A 466 -23.09 27.92 -32.90
N LEU A 467 -22.40 26.78 -33.13
CA LEU A 467 -21.22 26.35 -32.33
C LEU A 467 -20.44 25.17 -32.95
N SER A 468 -19.86 25.24 -34.16
CA SER A 468 -19.01 24.10 -34.61
C SER A 468 -18.02 24.32 -35.77
N ALA A 469 -17.34 25.46 -35.91
CA ALA A 469 -16.31 25.59 -36.96
C ALA A 469 -14.92 25.02 -36.56
N GLY A 470 -14.60 24.89 -35.26
CA GLY A 470 -13.25 24.49 -34.80
C GLY A 470 -13.08 23.03 -34.37
N VAL A 471 -14.17 22.32 -34.06
CA VAL A 471 -14.13 20.94 -33.52
C VAL A 471 -14.11 19.90 -34.65
N SER A 472 -14.76 20.18 -35.80
CA SER A 472 -14.93 19.19 -36.87
C SER A 472 -13.65 18.88 -37.65
N GLU A 473 -12.74 19.86 -37.81
CA GLU A 473 -11.47 19.63 -38.54
C GLU A 473 -10.53 18.73 -37.74
N THR A 474 -10.45 18.92 -36.42
CA THR A 474 -9.61 18.10 -35.54
C THR A 474 -10.10 16.65 -35.51
N GLU A 475 -11.42 16.43 -35.44
CA GLU A 475 -12.03 15.11 -35.53
C GLU A 475 -11.76 14.45 -36.88
N ALA A 476 -11.88 15.18 -37.99
CA ALA A 476 -11.60 14.66 -39.32
C ALA A 476 -10.13 14.20 -39.46
N ARG A 477 -9.17 14.98 -38.95
CA ARG A 477 -7.75 14.62 -38.96
C ARG A 477 -7.42 13.42 -38.10
N PHE A 478 -8.07 13.30 -36.94
CA PHE A 478 -7.91 12.13 -36.08
C PHE A 478 -8.45 10.85 -36.75
N HIS A 479 -9.60 10.94 -37.43
CA HIS A 479 -10.15 9.82 -38.20
C HIS A 479 -9.26 9.42 -39.38
N GLU A 480 -8.67 10.39 -40.08
CA GLU A 480 -7.71 10.15 -41.17
C GLU A 480 -6.46 9.41 -40.66
N PHE A 481 -5.92 9.83 -39.51
CA PHE A 481 -4.82 9.14 -38.83
C PHE A 481 -5.19 7.70 -38.46
N LEU A 482 -6.34 7.47 -37.82
CA LEU A 482 -6.78 6.13 -37.44
C LEU A 482 -6.96 5.22 -38.66
N LYS A 483 -7.51 5.75 -39.76
CA LYS A 483 -7.66 5.02 -41.03
C LYS A 483 -6.31 4.64 -41.61
N SER A 484 -5.36 5.58 -41.67
CA SER A 484 -4.00 5.34 -42.14
C SER A 484 -3.27 4.28 -41.28
N ALA A 485 -3.29 4.44 -39.95
CA ALA A 485 -2.61 3.52 -39.03
C ALA A 485 -3.14 2.07 -39.13
N ASN A 486 -4.45 1.92 -39.30
CA ASN A 486 -5.11 0.61 -39.41
C ASN A 486 -5.13 0.02 -40.83
N SER A 487 -4.68 0.76 -41.84
CA SER A 487 -4.64 0.26 -43.22
C SER A 487 -3.50 -0.74 -43.41
N PRO A 488 -3.65 -1.78 -44.24
CA PRO A 488 -2.58 -2.75 -44.51
C PRO A 488 -1.35 -2.06 -45.13
N GLY A 489 -0.16 -2.54 -44.79
CA GLY A 489 1.11 -2.04 -45.32
C GLY A 489 2.18 -3.12 -45.20
N ALA A 490 3.33 -2.79 -44.61
CA ALA A 490 4.36 -3.79 -44.27
C ALA A 490 3.83 -4.90 -43.32
N LEU A 491 2.83 -4.58 -42.51
CA LEU A 491 2.05 -5.56 -41.75
C LEU A 491 0.69 -5.74 -42.42
N GLY A 492 0.31 -7.00 -42.63
CA GLY A 492 -0.99 -7.36 -43.22
C GLY A 492 -2.17 -7.02 -42.31
N ALA A 493 -3.37 -7.01 -42.90
CA ALA A 493 -4.61 -6.65 -42.21
C ALA A 493 -4.87 -7.53 -40.98
N LYS A 494 -4.72 -8.86 -41.11
CA LYS A 494 -4.91 -9.80 -40.00
C LYS A 494 -3.90 -9.54 -38.87
N THR A 495 -2.62 -9.40 -39.18
CA THR A 495 -1.58 -9.12 -38.16
C THR A 495 -1.87 -7.85 -37.37
N LYS A 496 -2.24 -6.76 -38.06
CA LYS A 496 -2.62 -5.51 -37.39
C LYS A 496 -3.87 -5.67 -36.52
N GLN A 497 -4.84 -6.49 -36.94
CA GLN A 497 -6.04 -6.75 -36.17
C GLN A 497 -5.75 -7.55 -34.89
N ALA A 498 -4.87 -8.55 -34.94
CA ALA A 498 -4.40 -9.29 -33.76
C ALA A 498 -3.67 -8.36 -32.78
N MET A 499 -2.80 -7.48 -33.29
CA MET A 499 -2.14 -6.45 -32.47
C MET A 499 -3.14 -5.50 -31.81
N ALA A 500 -4.18 -5.09 -32.54
CA ALA A 500 -5.22 -4.21 -31.99
C ALA A 500 -6.01 -4.89 -30.87
N ILE A 501 -6.28 -6.20 -30.96
CA ILE A 501 -6.86 -6.98 -29.85
C ILE A 501 -5.92 -6.98 -28.65
N ALA A 502 -4.64 -7.32 -28.84
CA ALA A 502 -3.64 -7.34 -27.77
C ALA A 502 -3.51 -5.98 -27.07
N LEU A 503 -3.40 -4.89 -27.84
CA LEU A 503 -3.30 -3.53 -27.31
C LEU A 503 -4.58 -3.10 -26.58
N SER A 504 -5.75 -3.50 -27.08
CA SER A 504 -7.04 -3.20 -26.42
C SER A 504 -7.17 -3.92 -25.07
N VAL A 505 -6.68 -5.16 -25.00
CA VAL A 505 -6.62 -5.93 -23.74
C VAL A 505 -5.62 -5.31 -22.77
N LEU A 506 -4.41 -4.97 -23.24
CA LEU A 506 -3.37 -4.32 -22.43
C LEU A 506 -3.85 -2.98 -21.85
N ALA A 507 -4.57 -2.19 -22.62
CA ALA A 507 -5.14 -0.91 -22.21
C ALA A 507 -6.40 -1.04 -21.32
N LYS A 508 -6.91 -2.26 -21.09
CA LYS A 508 -8.15 -2.53 -20.34
C LYS A 508 -9.37 -1.76 -20.87
N CYS A 509 -9.44 -1.55 -22.18
CA CYS A 509 -10.53 -0.79 -22.80
C CYS A 509 -11.61 -1.72 -23.37
N GLU A 510 -12.69 -1.91 -22.62
CA GLU A 510 -13.79 -2.81 -23.00
C GLU A 510 -14.38 -2.50 -24.38
N PRO A 511 -14.79 -1.25 -24.71
CA PRO A 511 -15.35 -0.94 -26.04
C PRO A 511 -14.40 -1.27 -27.19
N CYS A 512 -13.09 -1.06 -27.01
CA CYS A 512 -12.09 -1.38 -28.01
C CYS A 512 -11.95 -2.90 -28.19
N VAL A 513 -11.90 -3.68 -27.10
CA VAL A 513 -11.88 -5.15 -27.18
C VAL A 513 -13.11 -5.66 -27.92
N LYS A 514 -14.32 -5.17 -27.58
CA LYS A 514 -15.56 -5.57 -28.26
C LYS A 514 -15.53 -5.26 -29.76
N SER A 515 -15.13 -4.04 -30.13
CA SER A 515 -15.04 -3.60 -31.52
C SER A 515 -14.02 -4.40 -32.32
N HIS A 516 -12.82 -4.62 -31.77
CA HIS A 516 -11.76 -5.32 -32.46
C HIS A 516 -11.99 -6.84 -32.54
N VAL A 517 -12.60 -7.47 -31.54
CA VAL A 517 -13.00 -8.88 -31.61
C VAL A 517 -14.10 -9.08 -32.66
N LYS A 518 -15.11 -8.20 -32.70
CA LYS A 518 -16.16 -8.24 -33.75
C LYS A 518 -15.56 -8.10 -35.14
N LYS A 519 -14.64 -7.15 -35.33
CA LYS A 519 -13.94 -6.96 -36.61
C LYS A 519 -13.04 -8.15 -36.96
N ALA A 520 -12.36 -8.75 -35.98
CA ALA A 520 -11.54 -9.94 -36.20
C ALA A 520 -12.38 -11.14 -36.67
N ARG A 521 -13.55 -11.38 -36.05
CA ARG A 521 -14.49 -12.42 -36.52
C ARG A 521 -14.95 -12.17 -37.95
N ALA A 522 -15.28 -10.92 -38.30
CA ALA A 522 -15.62 -10.55 -39.68
C ALA A 522 -14.46 -10.76 -40.67
N MET A 523 -13.21 -10.72 -40.20
CA MET A 523 -12.00 -11.01 -40.98
C MET A 523 -11.64 -12.51 -40.98
N GLY A 524 -12.48 -13.37 -40.41
CA GLY A 524 -12.30 -14.82 -40.37
C GLY A 524 -11.21 -15.27 -39.39
N PHE A 525 -11.07 -14.59 -38.26
CA PHE A 525 -10.28 -15.11 -37.14
C PHE A 525 -11.02 -16.25 -36.43
N THR A 526 -10.30 -17.30 -36.05
CA THR A 526 -10.84 -18.30 -35.10
C THR A 526 -10.84 -17.75 -33.67
N GLN A 527 -11.59 -18.39 -32.77
CA GLN A 527 -11.59 -17.98 -31.37
C GLN A 527 -10.23 -18.24 -30.71
N GLU A 528 -9.49 -19.25 -31.17
CA GLU A 528 -8.12 -19.57 -30.74
C GLU A 528 -7.15 -18.45 -31.14
N GLU A 529 -7.23 -17.94 -32.37
CA GLU A 529 -6.37 -16.84 -32.83
C GLU A 529 -6.65 -15.53 -32.05
N ILE A 530 -7.91 -15.28 -31.70
CA ILE A 530 -8.31 -14.13 -30.86
C ILE A 530 -7.80 -14.30 -29.44
N ASP A 531 -7.95 -15.49 -28.87
CA ASP A 531 -7.45 -15.82 -27.54
C ASP A 531 -5.92 -15.71 -27.49
N GLU A 532 -5.21 -16.23 -28.49
CA GLU A 532 -3.75 -16.16 -28.57
C GLU A 532 -3.25 -14.71 -28.63
N ALA A 533 -3.89 -13.85 -29.43
CA ALA A 533 -3.60 -12.42 -29.47
C ALA A 533 -3.86 -11.74 -28.11
N ALA A 534 -4.94 -12.09 -27.41
CA ALA A 534 -5.22 -11.58 -26.06
C ALA A 534 -4.20 -12.09 -25.03
N TRP A 535 -3.77 -13.35 -25.14
CA TRP A 535 -2.77 -13.96 -24.26
C TRP A 535 -1.39 -13.34 -24.41
N MET A 536 -1.05 -12.82 -25.60
CA MET A 536 0.15 -12.00 -25.76
C MET A 536 0.13 -10.77 -24.85
N ALA A 537 -1.02 -10.10 -24.67
CA ALA A 537 -1.12 -8.99 -23.71
C ALA A 537 -1.07 -9.47 -22.26
N ILE A 538 -1.73 -10.59 -21.95
CA ILE A 538 -1.75 -11.19 -20.60
C ILE A 538 -0.36 -11.60 -20.14
N ALA A 539 0.51 -12.07 -21.05
CA ALA A 539 1.90 -12.41 -20.73
C ALA A 539 2.69 -11.23 -20.13
N PHE A 540 2.39 -9.99 -20.53
CA PHE A 540 3.05 -8.79 -20.00
C PHE A 540 2.27 -8.13 -18.85
N GLY A 541 0.96 -8.35 -18.74
CA GLY A 541 0.11 -7.71 -17.71
C GLY A 541 -0.45 -8.62 -16.63
N GLY A 542 -0.11 -9.91 -16.63
CA GLY A 542 -0.40 -10.86 -15.56
C GLY A 542 -1.88 -11.15 -15.30
N SER A 543 -2.17 -11.65 -14.10
CA SER A 543 -3.51 -12.07 -13.68
C SER A 543 -4.61 -11.00 -13.80
N PRO A 544 -4.36 -9.68 -13.62
CA PRO A 544 -5.40 -8.67 -13.80
C PRO A 544 -5.93 -8.58 -15.23
N LEU A 545 -5.06 -8.71 -16.25
CA LEU A 545 -5.50 -8.72 -17.65
C LEU A 545 -6.21 -10.02 -18.01
N MET A 546 -5.77 -11.13 -17.44
CA MET A 546 -6.47 -12.41 -17.59
C MET A 546 -7.91 -12.31 -17.07
N MET A 547 -8.12 -11.71 -15.89
CA MET A 547 -9.45 -11.53 -15.32
C MET A 547 -10.31 -10.58 -16.17
N PHE A 548 -9.74 -9.46 -16.60
CA PHE A 548 -10.39 -8.51 -17.49
C PHE A 548 -10.83 -9.16 -18.81
N TYR A 549 -9.93 -9.87 -19.50
CA TYR A 549 -10.26 -10.54 -20.76
C TYR A 549 -11.28 -11.67 -20.56
N LYS A 550 -11.18 -12.45 -19.48
CA LYS A 550 -12.16 -13.53 -19.17
C LYS A 550 -13.57 -13.00 -18.92
N ALA A 551 -13.68 -11.87 -18.21
CA ALA A 551 -14.97 -11.20 -17.98
C ALA A 551 -15.59 -10.70 -19.29
N LEU A 552 -14.77 -10.23 -20.23
CA LEU A 552 -15.24 -9.79 -21.53
C LEU A 552 -15.54 -10.93 -22.49
N ARG A 553 -14.75 -12.01 -22.48
CA ARG A 553 -14.94 -13.17 -23.37
C ARG A 553 -16.35 -13.77 -23.29
N SER A 554 -17.00 -13.67 -22.14
CA SER A 554 -18.37 -14.14 -21.94
C SER A 554 -19.44 -13.20 -22.51
N SER A 555 -19.05 -12.02 -23.00
CA SER A 555 -19.93 -10.93 -23.46
C SER A 555 -19.68 -10.47 -24.90
N VAL A 556 -18.78 -11.13 -25.66
CA VAL A 556 -18.32 -10.70 -26.99
C VAL A 556 -18.37 -11.81 -28.02
#